data_AF-A0AAU1SMA4-F1
#
_entry.id   AF-A0AAU1SMA4-F1
#
_cell.length_a   1.000
_cell.length_b   1.000
_cell.length_c   1.000
_cell.angle_alpha   90.00
_cell.angle_beta   90.00
_cell.angle_gamma   90.00
#
_symmetry.space_group_name_H-M   'P 1'
#
loop_
_entity.id
_entity.type
_entity.pdbx_description
1 polymer ?
#
loop_
_entity_poly.entity_id
_entity_poly.type
_entity_poly.pdbx_seq_one_letter_code
_entity_poly.pdbx_strand_id
1 'polypeptide(L)'
;MKNRAASAAGACLALTALVVLTACGRFESHPEPSGTAIPSGVPAKPTYTTAKDVVRAMGEAGLDCATVRSRDYNGNSTADCVATVDGVKVENEISVFDPDVVSKAEIGTSIESRRTGAYAQTLVAAGNWYIRVMDPPSAPAIAKALHAVVLDAKGKGTKTPEYPLPDIPSTPTYKKADDLADDLAASVGCFQRETTSTGSIKCETGKLGSGSTDCAVLTLHPTHARRDAALREAIKYRGVPAELVTAGNWTVNLCDTTLGAKAARDLGGVVVAYDGR
;
A
#
# COMPACT_ATOMS: atom_id res chain seq x y z
N MET A 1 59.11 -48.18 27.71
CA MET A 1 59.79 -47.34 28.71
C MET A 1 58.77 -46.84 29.72
N LYS A 2 59.02 -47.11 31.02
CA LYS A 2 58.49 -46.50 32.26
C LYS A 2 56.95 -46.52 32.46
N ASN A 3 56.38 -47.44 33.24
CA ASN A 3 56.35 -47.56 34.73
C ASN A 3 55.32 -46.65 35.44
N ARG A 4 54.35 -47.31 36.11
CA ARG A 4 53.81 -47.12 37.50
C ARG A 4 53.24 -45.73 37.85
N ALA A 5 52.29 -45.47 38.76
CA ALA A 5 51.70 -46.13 39.93
C ALA A 5 50.35 -45.40 40.21
N ALA A 6 49.26 -46.04 40.60
CA ALA A 6 48.83 -46.41 41.97
C ALA A 6 48.30 -45.27 42.88
N SER A 7 47.16 -45.59 43.53
CA SER A 7 46.68 -45.13 44.86
C SER A 7 46.07 -43.73 44.98
N ALA A 8 45.18 -43.41 45.92
CA ALA A 8 44.24 -44.11 46.80
C ALA A 8 43.45 -43.01 47.56
N ALA A 9 42.39 -43.44 48.24
CA ALA A 9 41.42 -42.71 49.06
C ALA A 9 41.95 -41.60 50.00
N GLY A 10 41.06 -40.65 50.34
CA GLY A 10 41.22 -39.76 51.48
C GLY A 10 40.05 -38.79 51.67
N ALA A 11 39.17 -39.11 52.63
CA ALA A 11 38.03 -38.30 53.07
C ALA A 11 38.45 -37.05 53.85
N CYS A 12 37.65 -35.97 53.83
CA CYS A 12 37.57 -35.05 54.97
C CYS A 12 36.34 -34.10 54.91
N LEU A 13 35.49 -34.27 55.92
CA LEU A 13 34.71 -33.28 56.68
C LEU A 13 33.80 -32.22 56.02
N ALA A 14 32.56 -32.27 56.51
CA ALA A 14 31.51 -31.26 56.49
C ALA A 14 31.93 -29.91 57.11
N LEU A 15 31.29 -28.81 56.68
CA LEU A 15 30.70 -27.82 57.58
C LEU A 15 29.67 -26.94 56.89
N THR A 16 28.61 -26.70 57.64
CA THR A 16 27.36 -25.97 57.39
C THR A 16 27.57 -24.46 57.16
N ALA A 17 26.87 -23.86 56.20
CA ALA A 17 26.43 -22.46 56.28
C ALA A 17 25.18 -22.24 55.39
N LEU A 18 24.02 -22.17 56.04
CA LEU A 18 22.82 -21.52 55.52
C LEU A 18 23.18 -20.09 55.10
N VAL A 19 23.00 -19.75 53.82
CA VAL A 19 22.84 -18.37 53.39
C VAL A 19 21.42 -18.19 52.89
N VAL A 20 20.79 -17.20 53.52
CA VAL A 20 19.39 -16.81 53.49
C VAL A 20 18.88 -16.57 52.05
N LEU A 21 17.76 -17.21 51.75
CA LEU A 21 16.81 -16.85 50.70
C LEU A 21 16.32 -15.41 50.93
N THR A 22 16.91 -14.42 50.27
CA THR A 22 16.25 -13.16 49.90
C THR A 22 16.96 -12.54 48.69
N ALA A 23 16.98 -13.26 47.57
CA ALA A 23 17.05 -12.58 46.28
C ALA A 23 15.63 -12.13 45.97
N CYS A 24 15.27 -10.92 46.42
CA CYS A 24 14.18 -10.17 45.82
C CYS A 24 14.51 -10.05 44.35
N GLY A 25 13.96 -10.94 43.54
CA GLY A 25 13.85 -10.76 42.11
C GLY A 25 13.08 -9.48 41.89
N ARG A 26 13.81 -8.36 41.79
CA ARG A 26 13.35 -7.23 41.01
C ARG A 26 13.17 -7.82 39.62
N PHE A 27 11.92 -8.14 39.29
CA PHE A 27 11.46 -8.05 37.92
C PHE A 27 11.82 -6.62 37.51
N GLU A 28 13.00 -6.45 36.91
CA GLU A 28 13.24 -5.34 36.01
C GLU A 28 12.14 -5.49 34.97
N SER A 29 11.08 -4.72 35.15
CA SER A 29 10.09 -4.45 34.12
C SER A 29 10.88 -4.12 32.87
N HIS A 30 10.90 -5.06 31.91
CA HIS A 30 11.34 -4.74 30.57
C HIS A 30 10.60 -3.45 30.19
N PRO A 31 11.31 -2.37 29.80
CA PRO A 31 10.65 -1.18 29.35
C PRO A 31 9.68 -1.61 28.25
N GLU A 32 8.40 -1.27 28.41
CA GLU A 32 7.41 -1.47 27.35
C GLU A 32 8.05 -0.99 26.04
N PRO A 33 7.98 -1.79 24.96
CA PRO A 33 8.59 -1.41 23.70
C PRO A 33 8.11 0.00 23.39
N SER A 34 9.04 0.93 23.18
CA SER A 34 8.76 2.34 22.94
C SER A 34 7.97 2.48 21.64
N GLY A 35 6.65 2.34 21.73
CA GLY A 35 5.76 2.39 20.59
C GLY A 35 5.33 3.82 20.29
N THR A 36 5.06 4.10 19.03
CA THR A 36 4.50 5.38 18.59
C THR A 36 3.04 5.48 19.03
N ALA A 37 2.65 6.61 19.63
CA ALA A 37 1.24 6.84 19.94
C ALA A 37 0.39 6.88 18.67
N ILE A 38 -0.85 6.41 18.74
CA ILE A 38 -1.82 6.58 17.65
C ILE A 38 -1.98 8.09 17.38
N PRO A 39 -1.96 8.54 16.11
CA PRO A 39 -2.12 9.96 15.79
C PRO A 39 -3.39 10.56 16.41
N SER A 40 -3.29 11.76 17.00
CA SER A 40 -4.34 12.36 17.84
C SER A 40 -5.67 12.64 17.13
N GLY A 41 -5.70 12.66 15.78
CA GLY A 41 -6.91 12.79 14.99
C GLY A 41 -7.65 11.49 14.73
N VAL A 42 -7.07 10.32 15.06
CA VAL A 42 -7.72 9.02 14.84
C VAL A 42 -8.79 8.80 15.92
N PRO A 43 -10.06 8.64 15.55
CA PRO A 43 -11.13 8.43 16.51
C PRO A 43 -10.94 7.06 17.18
N ALA A 44 -11.27 6.95 18.47
CA ALA A 44 -11.14 5.69 19.21
C ALA A 44 -12.18 4.61 18.81
N LYS A 45 -13.17 4.98 17.99
CA LYS A 45 -14.26 4.13 17.47
C LYS A 45 -14.52 4.47 15.99
N PRO A 46 -15.12 3.55 15.21
CA PRO A 46 -15.50 2.18 15.58
C PRO A 46 -14.31 1.26 15.81
N THR A 47 -14.52 0.19 16.57
CA THR A 47 -13.55 -0.91 16.76
C THR A 47 -14.15 -2.19 16.21
N TYR A 48 -13.33 -3.03 15.59
CA TYR A 48 -13.77 -4.29 14.99
C TYR A 48 -12.96 -5.46 15.54
N THR A 49 -13.54 -6.65 15.52
CA THR A 49 -12.85 -7.87 15.96
C THR A 49 -11.94 -8.41 14.85
N THR A 50 -12.41 -8.37 13.60
CA THR A 50 -11.68 -8.92 12.46
C THR A 50 -11.72 -8.01 11.24
N ALA A 51 -10.81 -8.23 10.27
CA ALA A 51 -10.85 -7.52 8.99
C ALA A 51 -12.14 -7.81 8.21
N LYS A 52 -12.76 -8.99 8.40
CA LYS A 52 -14.07 -9.32 7.81
C LYS A 52 -15.19 -8.42 8.33
N ASP A 53 -15.12 -7.99 9.59
CA ASP A 53 -16.11 -7.07 10.15
C ASP A 53 -15.98 -5.66 9.54
N VAL A 54 -14.76 -5.22 9.22
CA VAL A 54 -14.54 -3.98 8.47
C VAL A 54 -15.08 -4.10 7.04
N VAL A 55 -14.82 -5.23 6.35
CA VAL A 55 -15.39 -5.50 5.01
C VAL A 55 -16.92 -5.45 5.05
N ARG A 56 -17.55 -6.07 6.06
CA ARG A 56 -19.00 -6.01 6.25
C ARG A 56 -19.48 -4.58 6.46
N ALA A 57 -18.80 -3.81 7.31
CA ALA A 57 -19.14 -2.40 7.54
C ALA A 57 -19.00 -1.55 6.27
N MET A 58 -18.03 -1.84 5.40
CA MET A 58 -17.93 -1.21 4.08
C MET A 58 -19.15 -1.52 3.22
N GLY A 59 -19.57 -2.79 3.15
CA GLY A 59 -20.78 -3.19 2.41
C GLY A 59 -22.06 -2.55 2.95
N GLU A 60 -22.23 -2.52 4.27
CA GLU A 60 -23.37 -1.85 4.94
C GLU A 60 -23.42 -0.34 4.64
N ALA A 61 -22.27 0.28 4.38
CA ALA A 61 -22.17 1.68 3.99
C ALA A 61 -22.24 1.91 2.46
N GLY A 62 -22.56 0.88 1.67
CA GLY A 62 -22.69 0.96 0.20
C GLY A 62 -21.36 0.86 -0.55
N LEU A 63 -20.30 0.40 0.10
CA LEU A 63 -18.96 0.16 -0.48
C LEU A 63 -18.68 -1.35 -0.51
N ASP A 64 -19.45 -2.09 -1.31
CA ASP A 64 -19.29 -3.55 -1.43
C ASP A 64 -17.84 -3.92 -1.77
N CYS A 65 -17.13 -4.50 -0.80
CA CYS A 65 -15.73 -4.87 -0.94
C CYS A 65 -15.59 -6.38 -1.18
N ALA A 66 -15.35 -6.76 -2.43
CA ALA A 66 -15.14 -8.14 -2.81
C ALA A 66 -13.77 -8.62 -2.29
N THR A 67 -13.78 -9.53 -1.31
CA THR A 67 -12.55 -10.03 -0.68
C THR A 67 -11.75 -10.88 -1.67
N VAL A 68 -10.49 -10.53 -1.86
CA VAL A 68 -9.51 -11.25 -2.69
C VAL A 68 -8.71 -12.23 -1.83
N ARG A 69 -8.32 -11.80 -0.63
CA ARG A 69 -7.51 -12.59 0.30
C ARG A 69 -7.83 -12.18 1.74
N SER A 70 -7.76 -13.13 2.67
CA SER A 70 -7.84 -12.84 4.11
C SER A 70 -6.88 -13.72 4.89
N ARG A 71 -6.32 -13.20 5.98
CA ARG A 71 -5.43 -13.93 6.88
C ARG A 71 -5.68 -13.49 8.31
N ASP A 72 -5.66 -14.46 9.22
CA ASP A 72 -5.78 -14.23 10.65
C ASP A 72 -4.50 -14.72 11.33
N TYR A 73 -3.91 -13.85 12.14
CA TYR A 73 -2.71 -14.07 12.93
C TYR A 73 -3.04 -13.86 14.41
N ASN A 74 -2.17 -14.33 15.30
CA ASN A 74 -2.32 -14.01 16.72
C ASN A 74 -2.20 -12.49 16.91
N GLY A 75 -3.28 -11.86 17.38
CA GLY A 75 -3.36 -10.42 17.61
C GLY A 75 -3.65 -9.53 16.39
N ASN A 76 -3.79 -10.08 15.17
CA ASN A 76 -4.02 -9.28 13.97
C ASN A 76 -4.83 -10.04 12.90
N SER A 77 -5.82 -9.39 12.30
CA SER A 77 -6.60 -9.89 11.17
C SER A 77 -6.43 -8.95 9.98
N THR A 78 -6.18 -9.52 8.80
CA THR A 78 -5.98 -8.75 7.55
C THR A 78 -6.88 -9.25 6.43
N ALA A 79 -7.35 -8.33 5.58
CA ALA A 79 -8.07 -8.66 4.36
C ALA A 79 -7.68 -7.73 3.22
N ASP A 80 -7.50 -8.29 2.02
CA ASP A 80 -7.36 -7.52 0.79
C ASP A 80 -8.69 -7.63 0.04
N CYS A 81 -9.25 -6.50 -0.37
CA CYS A 81 -10.53 -6.48 -1.09
C CYS A 81 -10.60 -5.37 -2.13
N VAL A 82 -11.47 -5.54 -3.12
CA VAL A 82 -11.74 -4.54 -4.15
C VAL A 82 -13.14 -3.99 -3.95
N ALA A 83 -13.24 -2.68 -3.72
CA ALA A 83 -14.51 -1.96 -3.63
C ALA A 83 -14.70 -1.03 -4.82
N THR A 84 -15.95 -0.72 -5.16
CA THR A 84 -16.25 0.36 -6.10
C THR A 84 -16.55 1.64 -5.31
N VAL A 85 -15.72 2.67 -5.47
CA VAL A 85 -15.87 3.97 -4.81
C VAL A 85 -16.04 5.03 -5.89
N ASP A 86 -17.17 5.73 -5.90
CA ASP A 86 -17.52 6.73 -6.93
C ASP A 86 -17.32 6.23 -8.38
N GLY A 87 -17.65 4.95 -8.64
CA GLY A 87 -17.50 4.32 -9.95
C GLY A 87 -16.08 3.85 -10.30
N VAL A 88 -15.11 3.96 -9.38
CA VAL A 88 -13.74 3.47 -9.53
C VAL A 88 -13.55 2.20 -8.72
N LYS A 89 -12.96 1.16 -9.30
CA LYS A 89 -12.53 -0.02 -8.55
C LYS A 89 -11.23 0.29 -7.80
N VAL A 90 -11.27 0.15 -6.48
CA VAL A 90 -10.18 0.48 -5.57
C VAL A 90 -9.79 -0.76 -4.77
N GLU A 91 -8.51 -1.11 -4.82
CA GLU A 91 -7.94 -2.12 -3.94
C GLU A 91 -7.65 -1.54 -2.56
N ASN A 92 -7.98 -2.31 -1.52
CA ASN A 92 -7.86 -1.93 -0.12
C ASN A 92 -7.16 -3.07 0.65
N GLU A 93 -6.11 -2.76 1.39
CA GLU A 93 -5.54 -3.67 2.40
C GLU A 93 -6.03 -3.24 3.78
N ILE A 94 -6.76 -4.13 4.46
CA ILE A 94 -7.40 -3.90 5.75
C ILE A 94 -6.55 -4.59 6.83
N SER A 95 -6.29 -3.90 7.94
CA SER A 95 -5.64 -4.48 9.13
C SER A 95 -6.43 -4.13 10.38
N VAL A 96 -6.73 -5.13 11.21
CA VAL A 96 -7.46 -5.02 12.47
C VAL A 96 -6.65 -5.69 13.58
N PHE A 97 -6.38 -4.97 14.65
CA PHE A 97 -5.53 -5.43 15.75
C PHE A 97 -6.38 -5.80 16.96
N ASP A 98 -6.11 -6.95 17.57
CA ASP A 98 -6.75 -7.34 18.81
C ASP A 98 -6.14 -6.53 19.97
N PRO A 99 -6.91 -5.66 20.65
CA PRO A 99 -6.37 -4.82 21.72
C PRO A 99 -5.97 -5.61 22.98
N ASP A 100 -6.38 -6.87 23.12
CA ASP A 100 -5.97 -7.74 24.23
C ASP A 100 -4.58 -8.36 24.01
N VAL A 101 -4.10 -8.35 22.76
CA VAL A 101 -2.80 -8.93 22.36
C VAL A 101 -1.82 -7.84 21.88
N VAL A 102 -2.32 -6.82 21.20
CA VAL A 102 -1.52 -5.75 20.58
C VAL A 102 -1.82 -4.42 21.27
N SER A 103 -0.80 -3.81 21.85
CA SER A 103 -0.94 -2.54 22.56
C SER A 103 -1.29 -1.38 21.62
N LYS A 104 -1.89 -0.32 22.17
CA LYS A 104 -2.16 0.92 21.40
C LYS A 104 -0.89 1.53 20.80
N ALA A 105 0.24 1.39 21.48
CA ALA A 105 1.52 1.92 21.02
C ALA A 105 2.07 1.10 19.82
N GLU A 106 1.82 -0.21 19.78
CA GLU A 106 2.12 -1.05 18.62
C GLU A 106 1.19 -0.75 17.44
N ILE A 107 -0.10 -0.50 17.68
CA ILE A 107 -1.03 -0.04 16.64
C ILE A 107 -0.56 1.29 16.04
N GLY A 108 -0.21 2.27 16.88
CA GLY A 108 0.32 3.55 16.41
C GLY A 108 1.64 3.40 15.64
N THR A 109 2.50 2.48 16.05
CA THR A 109 3.73 2.13 15.32
C THR A 109 3.43 1.53 13.95
N SER A 110 2.45 0.62 13.87
CA SER A 110 2.01 0.02 12.61
C SER A 110 1.47 1.10 11.65
N ILE A 111 0.62 2.01 12.14
CA ILE A 111 0.11 3.16 11.37
C ILE A 111 1.26 4.04 10.86
N GLU A 112 2.17 4.46 11.75
CA GLU A 112 3.24 5.37 11.34
C GLU A 112 4.23 4.71 10.37
N SER A 113 4.53 3.42 10.54
CA SER A 113 5.39 2.67 9.62
C SER A 113 4.85 2.62 8.20
N ARG A 114 3.52 2.51 8.04
CA ARG A 114 2.85 2.50 6.73
C ARG A 114 2.75 3.88 6.11
N ARG A 115 2.72 4.92 6.95
CA ARG A 115 2.69 6.31 6.50
C ARG A 115 4.06 6.87 6.18
N THR A 116 5.16 6.19 6.52
CA THR A 116 6.51 6.74 6.37
C THR A 116 7.38 5.97 5.36
N GLY A 117 8.41 6.63 4.83
CA GLY A 117 9.39 6.03 3.92
C GLY A 117 9.12 6.26 2.42
N ALA A 118 9.86 5.54 1.57
CA ALA A 118 9.80 5.67 0.11
C ALA A 118 8.47 5.16 -0.49
N TYR A 119 7.79 4.27 0.23
CA TYR A 119 6.50 3.69 -0.14
C TYR A 119 5.40 4.11 0.83
N ALA A 120 5.47 5.34 1.35
CA ALA A 120 4.47 5.90 2.26
C ALA A 120 3.07 5.86 1.63
N GLN A 121 2.08 5.44 2.43
CA GLN A 121 0.71 5.20 1.98
C GLN A 121 -0.30 6.12 2.65
N THR A 122 -1.38 6.45 1.93
CA THR A 122 -2.57 7.07 2.51
C THR A 122 -3.40 5.99 3.21
N LEU A 123 -3.76 6.27 4.46
CA LEU A 123 -4.55 5.35 5.28
C LEU A 123 -5.90 5.96 5.63
N VAL A 124 -6.90 5.11 5.82
CA VAL A 124 -8.13 5.43 6.55
C VAL A 124 -8.05 4.68 7.89
N ALA A 125 -8.19 5.37 9.01
CA ALA A 125 -7.97 4.76 10.33
C ALA A 125 -9.03 5.17 11.36
N ALA A 126 -9.40 4.21 12.22
CA ALA A 126 -10.21 4.41 13.42
C ALA A 126 -9.97 3.26 14.41
N GLY A 127 -10.26 3.49 15.69
CA GLY A 127 -10.22 2.49 16.75
C GLY A 127 -8.94 1.66 16.75
N ASN A 128 -9.10 0.37 16.47
CA ASN A 128 -8.05 -0.64 16.44
C ASN A 128 -7.72 -1.13 15.02
N TRP A 129 -8.00 -0.33 13.98
CA TRP A 129 -7.84 -0.77 12.59
C TRP A 129 -7.39 0.36 11.67
N TYR A 130 -6.85 -0.02 10.52
CA TYR A 130 -6.66 0.87 9.39
C TYR A 130 -6.89 0.16 8.05
N ILE A 131 -7.21 0.93 7.03
CA ILE A 131 -7.25 0.53 5.63
C ILE A 131 -6.17 1.31 4.90
N ARG A 132 -5.28 0.61 4.21
CA ARG A 132 -4.44 1.20 3.17
C ARG A 132 -5.26 1.28 1.89
N VAL A 133 -5.47 2.49 1.39
CA VAL A 133 -6.26 2.75 0.17
C VAL A 133 -5.28 2.92 -0.99
N MET A 134 -5.32 2.01 -1.97
CA MET A 134 -4.39 2.06 -3.11
C MET A 134 -4.69 3.20 -4.09
N ASP A 135 -5.90 3.76 -4.05
CA ASP A 135 -6.31 4.99 -4.75
C ASP A 135 -6.55 6.13 -3.72
N PRO A 136 -5.54 6.94 -3.37
CA PRO A 136 -5.67 7.98 -2.36
C PRO A 136 -6.85 8.95 -2.55
N PRO A 137 -7.23 9.37 -3.78
CA PRO A 137 -8.42 10.18 -4.01
C PRO A 137 -9.74 9.56 -3.51
N SER A 138 -9.80 8.24 -3.34
CA SER A 138 -10.98 7.54 -2.81
C SER A 138 -11.00 7.44 -1.28
N ALA A 139 -9.89 7.73 -0.60
CA ALA A 139 -9.80 7.64 0.86
C ALA A 139 -10.83 8.49 1.63
N PRO A 140 -11.15 9.74 1.22
CA PRO A 140 -12.16 10.55 1.92
C PRO A 140 -13.57 9.93 1.92
N ALA A 141 -13.98 9.30 0.81
CA ALA A 141 -15.27 8.65 0.71
C ALA A 141 -15.34 7.43 1.63
N ILE A 142 -14.27 6.61 1.66
CA ILE A 142 -14.15 5.45 2.56
C ILE A 142 -14.15 5.90 4.03
N ALA A 143 -13.37 6.94 4.36
CA ALA A 143 -13.32 7.47 5.72
C ALA A 143 -14.69 7.98 6.21
N LYS A 144 -15.40 8.71 5.35
CA LYS A 144 -16.77 9.17 5.65
C LYS A 144 -17.72 8.01 5.89
N ALA A 145 -17.69 6.99 5.04
CA ALA A 145 -18.54 5.81 5.13
C ALA A 145 -18.32 5.02 6.44
N LEU A 146 -17.08 4.97 6.92
CA LEU A 146 -16.69 4.18 8.10
C LEU A 146 -16.51 4.99 9.39
N HIS A 147 -16.89 6.29 9.39
CA HIS A 147 -16.69 7.20 10.51
C HIS A 147 -15.22 7.26 11.00
N ALA A 148 -14.30 7.24 10.05
CA ALA A 148 -12.86 7.23 10.25
C ALA A 148 -12.20 8.54 9.77
N VAL A 149 -10.88 8.63 9.89
CA VAL A 149 -10.10 9.76 9.34
C VAL A 149 -9.13 9.32 8.27
N VAL A 150 -8.86 10.22 7.33
CA VAL A 150 -7.77 10.06 6.36
C VAL A 150 -6.47 10.50 7.02
N LEU A 151 -5.47 9.64 6.92
CA LEU A 151 -4.11 9.90 7.35
C LEU A 151 -3.19 9.92 6.13
N ASP A 152 -2.71 11.10 5.77
CA ASP A 152 -1.85 11.27 4.61
C ASP A 152 -0.51 10.56 4.75
N ALA A 153 0.03 10.12 3.61
CA ALA A 153 1.40 9.64 3.48
C ALA A 153 2.43 10.73 3.86
N LYS A 154 3.43 10.35 4.65
CA LYS A 154 4.54 11.18 5.13
C LYS A 154 5.88 10.67 4.56
N GLY A 155 6.34 11.21 3.44
CA GLY A 155 7.60 10.75 2.82
C GLY A 155 8.19 11.74 1.83
N LYS A 156 9.45 11.52 1.43
CA LYS A 156 10.00 12.24 0.28
C LYS A 156 9.20 11.85 -0.97
N GLY A 157 8.74 12.84 -1.74
CA GLY A 157 7.82 12.59 -2.84
C GLY A 157 6.39 12.32 -2.38
N THR A 158 5.95 12.85 -1.22
CA THR A 158 4.53 12.86 -0.83
C THR A 158 3.81 14.20 -1.01
N LYS A 159 4.48 15.22 -1.54
CA LYS A 159 3.83 16.48 -1.93
C LYS A 159 3.49 16.43 -3.41
N THR A 160 2.21 16.55 -3.72
CA THR A 160 1.75 16.77 -5.09
C THR A 160 2.45 18.02 -5.64
N PRO A 161 3.13 17.94 -6.80
CA PRO A 161 3.76 19.10 -7.38
C PRO A 161 2.73 20.20 -7.68
N GLU A 162 3.09 21.45 -7.42
CA GLU A 162 2.21 22.61 -7.61
C GLU A 162 2.13 23.08 -9.08
N TYR A 163 2.96 22.53 -9.97
CA TYR A 163 2.90 22.89 -11.38
C TYR A 163 1.56 22.44 -12.01
N PRO A 164 1.03 23.21 -12.98
CA PRO A 164 -0.20 22.84 -13.67
C PRO A 164 0.03 21.57 -14.51
N LEU A 165 -1.03 20.76 -14.66
CA LEU A 165 -1.05 19.75 -15.72
C LEU A 165 -1.07 20.49 -17.07
N PRO A 166 -0.53 19.89 -18.15
CA PRO A 166 -0.66 20.45 -19.49
C PRO A 166 -2.13 20.53 -19.91
N ASP A 167 -2.42 21.23 -21.01
CA ASP A 167 -3.75 21.21 -21.62
C ASP A 167 -4.05 19.81 -22.16
N ILE A 168 -4.79 19.01 -21.38
CA ILE A 168 -5.15 17.63 -21.75
C ILE A 168 -6.39 17.65 -22.65
N PRO A 169 -6.31 17.10 -23.89
CA PRO A 169 -7.46 16.99 -24.77
C PRO A 169 -8.61 16.22 -24.12
N SER A 170 -9.85 16.64 -24.35
CA SER A 170 -11.05 15.94 -23.86
C SER A 170 -11.42 14.69 -24.68
N THR A 171 -10.72 14.43 -25.78
CA THR A 171 -10.93 13.30 -26.69
C THR A 171 -9.58 12.76 -27.17
N PRO A 172 -9.47 11.48 -27.55
CA PRO A 172 -10.55 10.47 -27.57
C PRO A 172 -10.93 9.97 -26.17
N THR A 173 -12.13 9.38 -26.07
CA THR A 173 -12.59 8.65 -24.88
C THR A 173 -12.84 7.20 -25.24
N TYR A 174 -12.58 6.29 -24.31
CA TYR A 174 -12.79 4.85 -24.49
C TYR A 174 -13.83 4.34 -23.51
N LYS A 175 -14.64 3.38 -23.97
CA LYS A 175 -15.63 2.70 -23.12
C LYS A 175 -15.04 1.48 -22.43
N LYS A 176 -14.02 0.85 -23.02
CA LYS A 176 -13.34 -0.34 -22.49
C LYS A 176 -11.84 -0.14 -22.54
N ALA A 177 -11.15 -0.67 -21.53
CA ALA A 177 -9.69 -0.63 -21.48
C ALA A 177 -9.07 -1.42 -22.64
N ASP A 178 -9.72 -2.48 -23.13
CA ASP A 178 -9.27 -3.26 -24.27
C ASP A 178 -9.21 -2.43 -25.56
N ASP A 179 -10.18 -1.55 -25.80
CA ASP A 179 -10.20 -0.67 -26.98
C ASP A 179 -8.98 0.28 -26.96
N LEU A 180 -8.65 0.82 -25.78
CA LEU A 180 -7.45 1.62 -25.57
C LEU A 180 -6.16 0.79 -25.75
N ALA A 181 -6.16 -0.47 -25.30
CA ALA A 181 -5.02 -1.37 -25.45
C ALA A 181 -4.82 -1.81 -26.91
N ASP A 182 -5.87 -1.89 -27.71
CA ASP A 182 -5.81 -2.11 -29.15
C ASP A 182 -5.16 -0.92 -29.87
N ASP A 183 -5.59 0.30 -29.55
CA ASP A 183 -4.99 1.50 -30.12
C ASP A 183 -3.53 1.69 -29.68
N LEU A 184 -3.20 1.39 -28.41
CA LEU A 184 -1.81 1.37 -27.95
C LEU A 184 -0.99 0.29 -28.68
N ALA A 185 -1.56 -0.91 -28.90
CA ALA A 185 -0.90 -1.98 -29.62
C ALA A 185 -0.56 -1.58 -31.06
N ALA A 186 -1.46 -0.88 -31.75
CA ALA A 186 -1.23 -0.36 -33.09
C ALA A 186 -0.13 0.73 -33.13
N SER A 187 0.04 1.48 -32.04
CA SER A 187 1.05 2.54 -31.96
C SER A 187 2.42 2.02 -31.53
N VAL A 188 2.54 1.46 -30.33
CA VAL A 188 3.82 1.13 -29.69
C VAL A 188 3.87 -0.31 -29.17
N GLY A 189 2.90 -1.14 -29.52
CA GLY A 189 2.75 -2.50 -28.97
C GLY A 189 2.02 -2.49 -27.63
N CYS A 190 1.36 -3.61 -27.32
CA CYS A 190 0.70 -3.90 -26.04
C CYS A 190 0.40 -5.40 -25.99
N PHE A 191 1.46 -6.19 -25.81
CA PHE A 191 1.48 -7.65 -25.81
C PHE A 191 1.28 -8.23 -24.40
N GLN A 192 0.96 -9.52 -24.31
CA GLN A 192 0.81 -10.22 -23.02
C GLN A 192 -0.12 -9.49 -22.04
N ARG A 193 -1.29 -9.06 -22.54
CA ARG A 193 -2.23 -8.25 -21.78
C ARG A 193 -2.74 -9.00 -20.55
N GLU A 194 -2.68 -8.35 -19.40
CA GLU A 194 -3.25 -8.81 -18.14
C GLU A 194 -4.21 -7.75 -17.61
N THR A 195 -5.46 -8.14 -17.36
CA THR A 195 -6.43 -7.25 -16.70
C THR A 195 -6.26 -7.36 -15.19
N THR A 196 -6.03 -6.23 -14.52
CA THR A 196 -5.91 -6.17 -13.06
C THR A 196 -7.28 -6.31 -12.38
N SER A 197 -7.26 -6.56 -11.08
CA SER A 197 -8.44 -6.56 -10.22
C SER A 197 -9.22 -5.22 -10.26
N THR A 198 -8.54 -4.11 -10.55
CA THR A 198 -9.12 -2.77 -10.71
C THR A 198 -9.65 -2.48 -12.12
N GLY A 199 -9.47 -3.41 -13.07
CA GLY A 199 -9.88 -3.23 -14.47
C GLY A 199 -8.90 -2.41 -15.32
N SER A 200 -7.71 -2.09 -14.80
CA SER A 200 -6.60 -1.60 -15.62
C SER A 200 -6.03 -2.74 -16.47
N ILE A 201 -5.36 -2.40 -17.57
CA ILE A 201 -4.62 -3.39 -18.37
C ILE A 201 -3.12 -3.15 -18.17
N LYS A 202 -2.39 -4.22 -17.88
CA LYS A 202 -0.93 -4.26 -17.96
C LYS A 202 -0.53 -4.97 -19.24
N CYS A 203 0.49 -4.47 -19.93
CA CYS A 203 1.02 -5.14 -21.13
C CYS A 203 2.48 -4.77 -21.38
N GLU A 204 3.12 -5.52 -22.27
CA GLU A 204 4.45 -5.23 -22.81
C GLU A 204 4.36 -4.35 -24.05
N THR A 205 5.20 -3.33 -24.12
CA THR A 205 5.32 -2.38 -25.23
C THR A 205 6.67 -2.55 -25.93
N GLY A 206 6.88 -1.83 -27.02
CA GLY A 206 8.07 -1.95 -27.84
C GLY A 206 8.01 -3.17 -28.76
N LYS A 207 9.11 -3.93 -28.83
CA LYS A 207 9.28 -5.00 -29.82
C LYS A 207 9.04 -6.37 -29.19
N LEU A 208 8.08 -7.13 -29.73
CA LEU A 208 7.77 -8.49 -29.26
C LEU A 208 9.03 -9.39 -29.27
N GLY A 209 9.30 -10.06 -28.15
CA GLY A 209 10.42 -10.99 -28.02
C GLY A 209 11.80 -10.35 -27.87
N SER A 210 11.88 -9.03 -27.61
CA SER A 210 13.13 -8.31 -27.34
C SER A 210 13.79 -8.71 -26.01
N GLY A 211 13.05 -9.39 -25.12
CA GLY A 211 13.49 -9.66 -23.74
C GLY A 211 13.49 -8.44 -22.83
N SER A 212 13.16 -7.25 -23.36
CA SER A 212 12.95 -6.02 -22.60
C SER A 212 11.51 -6.02 -22.07
N THR A 213 11.34 -5.98 -20.75
CA THR A 213 10.03 -5.84 -20.10
C THR A 213 9.61 -4.37 -20.13
N ASP A 214 9.48 -3.77 -21.31
CA ASP A 214 9.01 -2.39 -21.44
C ASP A 214 7.51 -2.36 -21.12
N CYS A 215 7.19 -2.21 -19.84
CA CYS A 215 5.83 -2.32 -19.32
C CYS A 215 4.96 -1.09 -19.65
N ALA A 216 3.66 -1.32 -19.80
CA ALA A 216 2.64 -0.27 -19.78
C ALA A 216 1.50 -0.61 -18.83
N VAL A 217 0.93 0.39 -18.18
CA VAL A 217 -0.31 0.29 -17.40
C VAL A 217 -1.33 1.28 -17.95
N LEU A 218 -2.46 0.76 -18.42
CA LEU A 218 -3.56 1.50 -19.02
C LEU A 218 -4.73 1.54 -18.05
N THR A 219 -5.26 2.73 -17.79
CA THR A 219 -6.37 2.94 -16.86
C THR A 219 -7.40 3.87 -17.49
N LEU A 220 -8.67 3.47 -17.40
CA LEU A 220 -9.81 4.34 -17.69
C LEU A 220 -10.32 4.98 -16.39
N HIS A 221 -10.72 6.23 -16.51
CA HIS A 221 -11.23 7.06 -15.43
C HIS A 221 -12.70 7.41 -15.71
N PRO A 222 -13.56 7.47 -14.68
CA PRO A 222 -14.97 7.79 -14.89
C PRO A 222 -15.19 9.27 -15.24
N THR A 223 -14.28 10.16 -14.85
CA THR A 223 -14.37 11.60 -15.09
C THR A 223 -12.99 12.21 -15.36
N HIS A 224 -12.95 13.38 -16.01
CA HIS A 224 -11.72 14.16 -16.18
C HIS A 224 -11.09 14.53 -14.84
N ALA A 225 -11.91 14.88 -13.83
CA ALA A 225 -11.41 15.21 -12.50
C ALA A 225 -10.69 14.02 -11.83
N ARG A 226 -11.19 12.79 -12.02
CA ARG A 226 -10.53 11.58 -11.51
C ARG A 226 -9.23 11.26 -12.25
N ARG A 227 -9.22 11.41 -13.57
CA ARG A 227 -8.01 11.32 -14.39
C ARG A 227 -6.95 12.31 -13.92
N ASP A 228 -7.33 13.57 -13.72
CA ASP A 228 -6.41 14.63 -13.31
C ASP A 228 -5.88 14.42 -11.89
N ALA A 229 -6.73 13.94 -10.98
CA ALA A 229 -6.30 13.56 -9.63
C ALA A 229 -5.30 12.39 -9.67
N ALA A 230 -5.56 11.37 -10.49
CA ALA A 230 -4.65 10.24 -10.67
C ALA A 230 -3.30 10.66 -11.28
N LEU A 231 -3.31 11.55 -12.28
CA LEU A 231 -2.09 12.12 -12.86
C LEU A 231 -1.29 12.89 -11.82
N ARG A 232 -1.95 13.73 -11.01
CA ARG A 232 -1.31 14.48 -9.92
C ARG A 232 -0.69 13.59 -8.86
N GLU A 233 -1.33 12.47 -8.53
CA GLU A 233 -0.76 11.48 -7.62
C GLU A 233 0.42 10.75 -8.27
N ALA A 234 0.36 10.42 -9.56
CA ALA A 234 1.45 9.73 -10.25
C ALA A 234 2.72 10.58 -10.32
N ILE A 235 2.63 11.85 -10.74
CA ILE A 235 3.79 12.76 -10.92
C ILE A 235 4.49 13.16 -9.60
N LYS A 236 3.85 12.87 -8.46
CA LYS A 236 4.35 13.09 -7.10
C LYS A 236 5.64 12.30 -6.82
N TYR A 237 5.76 11.11 -7.42
CA TYR A 237 6.86 10.18 -7.23
C TYR A 237 7.96 10.42 -8.27
N ARG A 238 8.80 11.45 -8.04
CA ARG A 238 9.99 11.72 -8.88
C ARG A 238 10.98 10.55 -8.79
N GLY A 239 11.32 9.94 -9.93
CA GLY A 239 12.40 8.94 -10.01
C GLY A 239 12.00 7.57 -10.54
N VAL A 240 10.74 7.34 -10.90
CA VAL A 240 10.37 6.19 -11.73
C VAL A 240 10.53 6.62 -13.18
N PRO A 241 11.48 6.03 -13.97
CA PRO A 241 11.58 6.31 -15.40
C PRO A 241 10.30 5.81 -16.06
N ALA A 242 9.40 6.76 -16.31
CA ALA A 242 8.09 6.50 -16.84
C ALA A 242 7.59 7.75 -17.57
N GLU A 243 6.76 7.55 -18.60
CA GLU A 243 6.11 8.62 -19.33
C GLU A 243 4.60 8.40 -19.27
N LEU A 244 3.87 9.41 -18.79
CA LEU A 244 2.42 9.36 -18.71
C LEU A 244 1.86 9.96 -19.98
N VAL A 245 1.01 9.21 -20.67
CA VAL A 245 0.26 9.67 -21.84
C VAL A 245 -1.22 9.68 -21.50
N THR A 246 -1.94 10.73 -21.87
CA THR A 246 -3.34 10.86 -21.47
C THR A 246 -4.16 11.70 -22.46
N ALA A 247 -5.44 11.37 -22.56
CA ALA A 247 -6.49 12.19 -23.16
C ALA A 247 -7.84 11.79 -22.54
N GLY A 248 -8.90 12.54 -22.84
CA GLY A 248 -10.29 12.19 -22.53
C GLY A 248 -10.48 11.53 -21.17
N ASN A 249 -10.79 10.24 -21.14
CA ASN A 249 -11.02 9.52 -19.90
C ASN A 249 -9.95 8.45 -19.59
N TRP A 250 -8.72 8.58 -20.09
CA TRP A 250 -7.72 7.52 -19.98
C TRP A 250 -6.31 8.03 -19.66
N THR A 251 -5.51 7.14 -19.07
CA THR A 251 -4.08 7.34 -18.83
C THR A 251 -3.32 6.07 -19.22
N VAL A 252 -2.17 6.22 -19.85
CA VAL A 252 -1.18 5.16 -20.09
C VAL A 252 0.11 5.56 -19.39
N ASN A 253 0.60 4.70 -18.51
CA ASN A 253 1.92 4.84 -17.90
C ASN A 253 2.89 3.90 -18.62
N LEU A 254 3.84 4.45 -19.37
CA LEU A 254 4.85 3.73 -20.14
C LEU A 254 6.16 3.68 -19.36
N CYS A 255 6.73 2.49 -19.19
CA CYS A 255 8.05 2.31 -18.58
C CYS A 255 9.20 2.78 -19.50
N ASP A 256 9.01 2.70 -20.82
CA ASP A 256 9.95 3.25 -21.81
C ASP A 256 9.57 4.69 -22.18
N THR A 257 10.35 5.64 -21.69
CA THR A 257 10.16 7.09 -21.94
C THR A 257 10.51 7.53 -23.36
N THR A 258 10.88 6.60 -24.25
CA THR A 258 11.08 6.92 -25.68
C THR A 258 9.80 6.71 -26.48
N LEU A 259 8.80 6.04 -25.90
CA LEU A 259 7.54 5.69 -26.57
C LEU A 259 6.44 6.73 -26.37
N GLY A 260 6.48 7.57 -25.33
CA GLY A 260 5.35 8.42 -24.95
C GLY A 260 5.01 9.49 -25.98
N ALA A 261 6.01 10.15 -26.59
CA ALA A 261 5.73 11.11 -27.68
C ALA A 261 5.04 10.46 -28.90
N LYS A 262 5.38 9.22 -29.23
CA LYS A 262 4.73 8.46 -30.31
C LYS A 262 3.31 8.06 -29.91
N ALA A 263 3.14 7.49 -28.72
CA ALA A 263 1.83 7.10 -28.21
C ALA A 263 0.88 8.30 -28.08
N ALA A 264 1.35 9.44 -27.54
CA ALA A 264 0.57 10.66 -27.42
C ALA A 264 0.06 11.14 -28.78
N ARG A 265 0.94 11.23 -29.78
CA ARG A 265 0.54 11.66 -31.13
C ARG A 265 -0.46 10.70 -31.76
N ASP A 266 -0.20 9.40 -31.69
CA ASP A 266 -1.00 8.41 -32.41
C ASP A 266 -2.36 8.15 -31.73
N LEU A 267 -2.44 8.25 -30.40
CA LEU A 267 -3.69 8.09 -29.63
C LEU A 267 -4.41 9.43 -29.41
N GLY A 268 -3.90 10.54 -29.95
CA GLY A 268 -4.52 11.88 -29.81
C GLY A 268 -4.49 12.45 -28.39
N GLY A 269 -3.47 12.09 -27.61
CA GLY A 269 -3.26 12.59 -26.26
C GLY A 269 -2.06 13.52 -26.11
N VAL A 270 -1.68 13.75 -24.86
CA VAL A 270 -0.51 14.54 -24.47
C VAL A 270 0.37 13.76 -23.51
N VAL A 271 1.66 14.08 -23.52
CA VAL A 271 2.61 13.62 -22.52
C VAL A 271 2.46 14.49 -21.26
N VAL A 272 2.45 13.84 -20.09
CA VAL A 272 2.53 14.48 -18.79
C VAL A 272 3.86 14.05 -18.17
N ALA A 273 4.82 14.97 -18.15
CA ALA A 273 6.14 14.70 -17.59
C ALA A 273 6.10 14.70 -16.05
N TYR A 274 6.79 13.75 -15.42
CA TYR A 274 6.95 13.67 -13.96
C TYR A 274 7.68 14.89 -13.36
N ASP A 275 8.35 15.69 -14.18
CA ASP A 275 9.04 16.92 -13.77
C ASP A 275 8.37 18.21 -14.26
N GLY A 276 7.18 18.12 -14.86
CA GLY A 276 6.39 19.28 -15.29
C GLY A 276 6.94 20.03 -16.50
N ARG A 277 7.80 19.39 -17.31
CA ARG A 277 8.26 19.90 -18.61
C ARG A 277 7.30 19.63 -19.75
#